data_AF-A0A218UTI7-F1
#
_entry.id   AF-A0A218UTI7-F1
#
_cell.length_a   1.000
_cell.length_b   1.000
_cell.length_c   1.000
_cell.angle_alpha   90.00
_cell.angle_beta   90.00
_cell.angle_gamma   90.00
#
_symmetry.space_group_name_H-M   'P 1'
#
loop_
_entity.id
_entity.type
_entity.pdbx_description
1 polymer ?
#
loop_
_entity_poly.entity_id
_entity_poly.type
_entity_poly.pdbx_seq_one_letter_code
_entity_poly.pdbx_strand_id
1 'polypeptide(L)'
;MAAWALLALLALAPAVAGGMLSFASYYGDHMVLQQKPSGAVVWGHGEHGAMVTLTLSGASGLIIMEKTAQVKGPSGTWTTVLDPMDRGGPYALRAEQGLENVTLQDIYFGDVWLCSGQSNMAMTVLQVANASQELAAAARYPYVRIFAAAPARAEVELEDLEQIDLPWSIPTAENLGHGNFTYFSAVCWLLGRSLYEALGSPIGLVQVAWGGTPIEAWSSRRVLQACGLPEDTGSTSPHQHLSGPQTPSVLWNAMIHPLLNMTLRGVAWYQGEANAFLNTDQYNCTFPALIADWRWAFHTGSARQTEPLLPFGFVQLSTYRHRSADDSFARLRWHQTADLGIVPNARMPSTFMAVAMDLGDEHSPYGSIHPRDKQNVAHRLLLGAMAVAYGDKGLVFQGPYPTRAILEVTRGLLNVTYSQELICRQRNAQAFEVCCPSQASPCQWLLAPVVAVGSRTVTLAPSGCRTLVLGLRYAWAEWPCEYQACPLYNSQGLPAPPFLLDTLPGGNAAGGRELLLLPGSIFLLN
;
A
#
# COMPACT_ATOMS: atom_id res chain seq x y z
N MET A 1 56.08 -55.45 28.66
CA MET A 1 54.68 -55.40 29.13
C MET A 1 54.40 -53.99 29.59
N ALA A 2 53.78 -53.16 28.74
CA ALA A 2 53.35 -51.81 29.08
C ALA A 2 51.86 -51.72 28.77
N ALA A 3 51.03 -51.65 29.81
CA ALA A 3 49.59 -51.51 29.70
C ALA A 3 49.24 -50.03 29.56
N TRP A 4 48.55 -49.66 28.48
CA TRP A 4 47.97 -48.34 28.30
C TRP A 4 46.53 -48.36 28.82
N ALA A 5 46.25 -47.49 29.79
CA ALA A 5 44.89 -47.24 30.28
C ALA A 5 44.22 -46.19 29.38
N LEU A 6 43.10 -46.57 28.75
CA LEU A 6 42.23 -45.63 28.03
C LEU A 6 41.28 -44.96 29.04
N LEU A 7 41.42 -43.64 29.23
CA LEU A 7 40.42 -42.80 29.87
C LEU A 7 39.35 -42.42 28.82
N ALA A 8 38.11 -42.86 29.04
CA ALA A 8 36.96 -42.40 28.26
C ALA A 8 36.51 -41.03 28.77
N LEU A 9 36.69 -39.98 27.96
CA LEU A 9 36.02 -38.69 28.17
C LEU A 9 34.54 -38.85 27.81
N LEU A 10 33.66 -38.76 28.80
CA LEU A 10 32.24 -38.49 28.55
C LEU A 10 32.11 -37.05 28.04
N ALA A 11 31.74 -36.92 26.76
CA ALA A 11 31.31 -35.65 26.21
C ALA A 11 29.94 -35.30 26.82
N LEU A 12 29.93 -34.34 27.74
CA LEU A 12 28.71 -33.66 28.18
C LEU A 12 28.15 -32.91 26.96
N ALA A 13 26.96 -33.32 26.50
CA ALA A 13 26.20 -32.54 25.54
C ALA A 13 25.96 -31.15 26.14
N PRO A 14 26.12 -30.06 25.36
CA PRO A 14 25.80 -28.73 25.85
C PRO A 14 24.32 -28.73 26.25
N ALA A 15 24.03 -28.31 27.49
CA ALA A 15 22.68 -27.98 27.88
C ALA A 15 22.19 -26.91 26.91
N VAL A 16 21.18 -27.23 26.12
CA VAL A 16 20.47 -26.25 25.31
C VAL A 16 19.93 -25.23 26.30
N ALA A 17 20.43 -23.99 26.24
CA ALA A 17 19.85 -22.91 27.00
C ALA A 17 18.37 -22.82 26.59
N GLY A 18 17.47 -23.17 27.50
CA GLY A 18 16.03 -23.09 27.26
C GLY A 18 15.66 -21.65 26.92
N GLY A 19 14.92 -21.46 25.82
CA GLY A 19 14.42 -20.14 25.44
C GLY A 19 13.50 -19.59 26.52
N MET A 20 13.71 -18.33 26.91
CA MET A 20 12.84 -17.61 27.86
C MET A 20 11.45 -17.43 27.24
N LEU A 21 10.40 -17.65 28.02
CA LEU A 21 9.02 -17.44 27.55
C LEU A 21 8.81 -15.97 27.18
N SER A 22 8.40 -15.72 25.94
CA SER A 22 8.04 -14.39 25.45
C SER A 22 6.97 -14.45 24.37
N PHE A 23 6.25 -13.35 24.18
CA PHE A 23 5.55 -13.10 22.91
C PHE A 23 6.56 -12.62 21.86
N ALA A 24 6.20 -12.74 20.57
CA ALA A 24 6.94 -12.08 19.51
C ALA A 24 7.02 -10.56 19.73
N SER A 25 8.07 -9.94 19.22
CA SER A 25 8.50 -8.58 19.56
C SER A 25 7.39 -7.53 19.42
N TYR A 26 6.55 -7.65 18.37
CA TYR A 26 5.53 -6.67 18.05
C TYR A 26 4.24 -6.81 18.85
N TYR A 27 4.13 -7.79 19.76
CA TYR A 27 3.02 -7.82 20.73
C TYR A 27 3.37 -6.98 21.96
N GLY A 28 2.42 -6.20 22.43
CA GLY A 28 2.61 -5.30 23.56
C GLY A 28 1.29 -4.86 24.18
N ASP A 29 1.39 -4.16 25.30
CA ASP A 29 0.23 -3.52 25.92
C ASP A 29 -0.42 -2.51 24.96
N HIS A 30 -1.70 -2.21 25.17
CA HIS A 30 -2.49 -1.26 24.36
C HIS A 30 -2.71 -1.67 22.90
N MET A 31 -2.36 -2.90 22.49
CA MET A 31 -2.51 -3.33 21.10
C MET A 31 -3.96 -3.59 20.67
N VAL A 32 -4.16 -3.66 19.36
CA VAL A 32 -5.40 -4.18 18.76
C VAL A 32 -5.08 -5.49 18.04
N LEU A 33 -5.85 -6.53 18.35
CA LEU A 33 -5.88 -7.78 17.62
C LEU A 33 -7.07 -7.81 16.66
N GLN A 34 -6.96 -8.55 15.56
CA GLN A 34 -8.03 -8.61 14.55
C GLN A 34 -9.31 -9.24 15.12
N GLN A 35 -10.43 -8.54 14.96
CA GLN A 35 -11.77 -9.04 15.29
C GLN A 35 -12.28 -10.04 14.26
N LYS A 36 -13.37 -10.72 14.63
CA LYS A 36 -14.14 -11.64 13.78
C LYS A 36 -14.51 -11.04 12.42
N PRO A 37 -14.72 -11.85 11.37
CA PRO A 37 -14.88 -13.31 11.37
C PRO A 37 -13.58 -14.11 11.56
N SER A 38 -12.43 -13.48 11.38
CA SER A 38 -11.12 -14.10 11.59
C SER A 38 -10.77 -14.24 13.08
N GLY A 39 -9.93 -15.21 13.41
CA GLY A 39 -9.25 -15.30 14.70
C GLY A 39 -7.90 -14.58 14.64
N ALA A 40 -7.50 -13.95 15.74
CA ALA A 40 -6.16 -13.37 15.84
C ALA A 40 -5.13 -14.48 16.09
N VAL A 41 -4.08 -14.52 15.29
CA VAL A 41 -2.93 -15.38 15.54
C VAL A 41 -2.04 -14.73 16.58
N VAL A 42 -1.54 -15.54 17.51
CA VAL A 42 -0.59 -15.11 18.54
C VAL A 42 0.53 -16.13 18.64
N TRP A 43 1.75 -15.65 18.75
CA TRP A 43 2.94 -16.50 18.78
C TRP A 43 4.07 -15.86 19.58
N GLY A 44 5.09 -16.65 19.88
CA GLY A 44 6.29 -16.21 20.59
C GLY A 44 7.29 -17.33 20.81
N HIS A 45 8.17 -17.16 21.79
CA HIS A 45 9.25 -18.11 22.09
C HIS A 45 9.07 -18.78 23.46
N GLY A 46 9.70 -19.93 23.64
CA GLY A 46 9.70 -20.66 24.91
C GLY A 46 10.70 -21.82 24.92
N GLU A 47 10.60 -22.67 25.92
CA GLU A 47 11.48 -23.83 26.09
C GLU A 47 11.06 -24.96 25.13
N HIS A 48 12.00 -25.54 24.39
CA HIS A 48 11.70 -26.54 23.37
C HIS A 48 10.91 -27.73 23.94
N GLY A 49 9.75 -28.03 23.33
CA GLY A 49 8.88 -29.14 23.73
C GLY A 49 7.93 -28.82 24.88
N ALA A 50 8.08 -27.66 25.53
CA ALA A 50 7.16 -27.21 26.56
C ALA A 50 5.77 -26.89 25.99
N MET A 51 4.76 -26.95 26.86
CA MET A 51 3.40 -26.50 26.56
C MET A 51 3.21 -25.10 27.12
N VAL A 52 2.80 -24.18 26.25
CA VAL A 52 2.39 -22.82 26.60
C VAL A 52 0.88 -22.77 26.69
N THR A 53 0.37 -22.33 27.83
CA THR A 53 -1.07 -22.03 28.02
C THR A 53 -1.29 -20.54 27.83
N LEU A 54 -2.23 -20.19 26.96
CA LEU A 54 -2.67 -18.82 26.72
C LEU A 54 -4.05 -18.62 27.31
N THR A 55 -4.17 -17.63 28.18
CA THR A 55 -5.41 -17.27 28.88
C THR A 55 -5.80 -15.84 28.52
N LEU A 56 -6.96 -15.69 27.88
CA LEU A 56 -7.57 -14.38 27.65
C LEU A 56 -8.62 -14.12 28.74
N SER A 57 -8.50 -12.97 29.41
CA SER A 57 -9.42 -12.57 30.47
C SER A 57 -10.00 -11.19 30.21
N GLY A 58 -11.26 -10.98 30.61
CA GLY A 58 -11.91 -9.67 30.58
C GLY A 58 -11.49 -8.79 31.75
N ALA A 59 -11.91 -7.53 31.73
CA ALA A 59 -11.59 -6.54 32.77
C ALA A 59 -11.95 -6.97 34.21
N SER A 60 -12.92 -7.87 34.39
CA SER A 60 -13.29 -8.42 35.71
C SER A 60 -12.39 -9.59 36.18
N GLY A 61 -11.37 -9.96 35.39
CA GLY A 61 -10.53 -11.15 35.61
C GLY A 61 -11.21 -12.48 35.22
N LEU A 62 -12.41 -12.43 34.64
CA LEU A 62 -13.09 -13.64 34.15
C LEU A 62 -12.32 -14.18 32.94
N ILE A 63 -11.97 -15.47 32.97
CA ILE A 63 -11.36 -16.17 31.85
C ILE A 63 -12.43 -16.35 30.76
N ILE A 64 -12.13 -15.83 29.57
CA ILE A 64 -13.02 -15.87 28.40
C ILE A 64 -12.58 -16.98 27.44
N MET A 65 -11.27 -17.22 27.36
CA MET A 65 -10.69 -18.20 26.46
C MET A 65 -9.41 -18.77 27.05
N GLU A 66 -9.19 -20.06 26.82
CA GLU A 66 -7.93 -20.74 27.07
C GLU A 66 -7.51 -21.47 25.78
N LYS A 67 -6.23 -21.35 25.41
CA LYS A 67 -5.60 -22.08 24.30
C LYS A 67 -4.30 -22.69 24.78
N THR A 68 -3.87 -23.77 24.14
CA THR A 68 -2.55 -24.35 24.38
C THR A 68 -1.78 -24.46 23.07
N ALA A 69 -0.47 -24.27 23.15
CA ALA A 69 0.44 -24.42 22.02
C ALA A 69 1.71 -25.11 22.52
N GLN A 70 2.23 -26.03 21.72
CA GLN A 70 3.52 -26.66 22.01
C GLN A 70 4.63 -25.83 21.36
N VAL A 71 5.71 -25.59 22.10
CA VAL A 71 6.94 -25.00 21.58
C VAL A 71 7.63 -26.01 20.65
N LYS A 72 7.86 -25.61 19.40
CA LYS A 72 8.39 -26.47 18.33
C LYS A 72 9.53 -25.82 17.58
N GLY A 73 10.23 -26.65 16.81
CA GLY A 73 11.23 -26.21 15.85
C GLY A 73 12.55 -25.74 16.50
N PRO A 74 13.59 -25.54 15.67
CA PRO A 74 14.90 -25.11 16.13
C PRO A 74 14.91 -23.68 16.71
N SER A 75 13.96 -22.83 16.31
CA SER A 75 13.80 -21.47 16.84
C SER A 75 13.03 -21.40 18.17
N GLY A 76 12.50 -22.53 18.66
CA GLY A 76 11.80 -22.59 19.95
C GLY A 76 10.54 -21.73 19.97
N THR A 77 9.70 -21.82 18.95
CA THR A 77 8.49 -20.99 18.81
C THR A 77 7.22 -21.75 19.14
N TRP A 78 6.25 -21.04 19.71
CA TRP A 78 4.87 -21.50 19.88
C TRP A 78 3.95 -20.56 19.10
N THR A 79 2.84 -21.08 18.57
CA THR A 79 1.84 -20.30 17.83
C THR A 79 0.45 -20.88 18.06
N THR A 80 -0.56 -20.03 18.15
CA THR A 80 -1.96 -20.44 18.22
C THR A 80 -2.87 -19.41 17.54
N VAL A 81 -4.09 -19.85 17.25
CA VAL A 81 -5.17 -18.98 16.77
C VAL A 81 -6.17 -18.82 17.91
N LEU A 82 -6.41 -17.58 18.33
CA LEU A 82 -7.49 -17.25 19.25
C LEU A 82 -8.84 -17.43 18.53
N ASP A 83 -9.88 -17.82 19.27
CA ASP A 83 -11.21 -17.88 18.67
C ASP A 83 -11.62 -16.48 18.16
N PRO A 84 -12.40 -16.39 17.07
CA PRO A 84 -12.88 -15.10 16.57
C PRO A 84 -13.63 -14.31 17.64
N MET A 85 -13.17 -13.10 17.92
CA MET A 85 -13.72 -12.24 18.97
C MET A 85 -14.53 -11.09 18.37
N ASP A 86 -15.61 -10.72 19.04
CA ASP A 86 -16.30 -9.45 18.78
C ASP A 86 -15.41 -8.25 19.11
N ARG A 87 -15.60 -7.13 18.40
CA ARG A 87 -14.94 -5.87 18.76
C ARG A 87 -15.17 -5.50 20.21
N GLY A 88 -14.13 -4.98 20.85
CA GLY A 88 -14.21 -4.50 22.22
C GLY A 88 -12.98 -4.86 23.04
N GLY A 89 -13.12 -4.70 24.35
CA GLY A 89 -12.04 -4.77 25.33
C GLY A 89 -12.33 -3.82 26.49
N PRO A 90 -11.36 -3.59 27.38
CA PRO A 90 -10.02 -4.18 27.35
C PRO A 90 -9.99 -5.64 27.84
N TYR A 91 -9.05 -6.39 27.29
CA TYR A 91 -8.70 -7.75 27.72
C TYR A 91 -7.25 -7.82 28.20
N ALA A 92 -6.94 -8.87 28.97
CA ALA A 92 -5.59 -9.25 29.31
C ALA A 92 -5.28 -10.63 28.71
N LEU A 93 -4.15 -10.74 28.02
CA LEU A 93 -3.67 -11.99 27.41
C LEU A 93 -2.41 -12.43 28.12
N ARG A 94 -2.48 -13.60 28.77
CA ARG A 94 -1.37 -14.17 29.53
C ARG A 94 -0.88 -15.44 28.87
N ALA A 95 0.43 -15.55 28.64
CA ALA A 95 1.12 -16.79 28.28
C ALA A 95 1.80 -17.37 29.52
N GLU A 96 1.71 -18.68 29.70
CA GLU A 96 2.31 -19.39 30.84
C GLU A 96 3.03 -20.66 30.38
N GLN A 97 4.23 -20.89 30.93
CA GLN A 97 5.03 -22.09 30.71
C GLN A 97 5.72 -22.47 32.03
N GLY A 98 5.30 -23.57 32.66
CA GLY A 98 5.83 -23.96 33.96
C GLY A 98 5.59 -22.90 35.02
N LEU A 99 6.65 -22.26 35.52
CA LEU A 99 6.58 -21.14 36.47
C LEU A 99 6.70 -19.75 35.81
N GLU A 100 7.09 -19.69 34.53
CA GLU A 100 7.20 -18.45 33.78
C GLU A 100 5.83 -18.00 33.28
N ASN A 101 5.59 -16.70 33.33
CA ASN A 101 4.43 -16.10 32.70
C ASN A 101 4.76 -14.70 32.18
N VAL A 102 4.08 -14.32 31.10
CA VAL A 102 4.12 -12.98 30.51
C VAL A 102 2.68 -12.57 30.24
N THR A 103 2.31 -11.36 30.63
CA THR A 103 0.94 -10.84 30.45
C THR A 103 0.98 -9.54 29.68
N LEU A 104 0.13 -9.44 28.67
CA LEU A 104 -0.16 -8.24 27.90
C LEU A 104 -1.52 -7.68 28.35
N GLN A 105 -1.60 -6.37 28.52
CA GLN A 105 -2.74 -5.65 29.10
C GLN A 105 -3.35 -4.66 28.10
N ASP A 106 -4.58 -4.23 28.38
CA ASP A 106 -5.31 -3.23 27.59
C ASP A 106 -5.45 -3.60 26.10
N ILE A 107 -5.69 -4.89 25.83
CA ILE A 107 -5.86 -5.41 24.47
C ILE A 107 -7.29 -5.21 24.00
N TYR A 108 -7.45 -4.70 22.79
CA TYR A 108 -8.74 -4.62 22.11
C TYR A 108 -8.80 -5.56 20.93
N PHE A 109 -10.00 -6.04 20.60
CA PHE A 109 -10.30 -6.64 19.30
C PHE A 109 -10.94 -5.58 18.41
N GLY A 110 -10.43 -5.46 17.19
CA GLY A 110 -10.79 -4.42 16.21
C GLY A 110 -10.22 -4.72 14.83
N ASP A 111 -10.25 -3.78 13.90
CA ASP A 111 -9.65 -3.98 12.57
C ASP A 111 -8.20 -3.51 12.56
N VAL A 112 -7.29 -4.37 12.09
CA VAL A 112 -5.85 -4.09 12.04
C VAL A 112 -5.43 -3.76 10.60
N TRP A 113 -4.75 -2.62 10.43
CA TRP A 113 -4.30 -2.11 9.15
C TRP A 113 -2.78 -1.96 9.11
N LEU A 114 -2.17 -2.52 8.07
CA LEU A 114 -0.75 -2.35 7.76
C LEU A 114 -0.57 -1.15 6.82
N CYS A 115 0.28 -0.21 7.19
CA CYS A 115 0.59 0.99 6.42
C CYS A 115 2.05 0.96 5.98
N SER A 116 2.30 0.79 4.68
CA SER A 116 3.64 0.54 4.15
C SER A 116 3.99 1.36 2.92
N GLY A 117 5.28 1.51 2.66
CA GLY A 117 5.78 2.19 1.47
C GLY A 117 6.99 3.07 1.77
N GLN A 118 7.14 4.14 1.01
CA GLN A 118 8.31 5.02 1.12
C GLN A 118 8.00 6.34 1.85
N SER A 119 8.71 7.41 1.51
CA SER A 119 8.77 8.67 2.25
C SER A 119 7.41 9.32 2.41
N ASN A 120 6.52 9.25 1.40
CA ASN A 120 5.16 9.77 1.51
C ASN A 120 4.25 8.98 2.46
N MET A 121 4.53 7.68 2.69
CA MET A 121 3.94 6.91 3.79
C MET A 121 4.63 7.26 5.12
N ALA A 122 5.95 7.43 5.13
CA ALA A 122 6.73 7.72 6.35
C ALA A 122 6.59 9.17 6.88
N MET A 123 6.04 10.09 6.09
CA MET A 123 5.77 11.46 6.54
C MET A 123 4.91 11.45 7.80
N THR A 124 5.37 12.13 8.84
CA THR A 124 4.70 12.14 10.14
C THR A 124 3.54 13.13 10.20
N VAL A 125 2.66 13.03 11.20
CA VAL A 125 1.54 13.97 11.41
C VAL A 125 2.05 15.41 11.57
N LEU A 126 3.28 15.62 12.04
CA LEU A 126 3.89 16.96 12.12
C LEU A 126 4.10 17.63 10.75
N GLN A 127 4.20 16.83 9.68
CA GLN A 127 4.60 17.29 8.36
C GLN A 127 3.42 17.63 7.43
N VAL A 128 2.18 17.50 7.88
CA VAL A 128 0.98 17.75 7.05
C VAL A 128 0.40 19.14 7.27
N ALA A 129 -0.39 19.63 6.30
CA ALA A 129 -0.89 21.00 6.30
C ALA A 129 -1.72 21.38 7.55
N ASN A 130 -2.45 20.42 8.14
CA ASN A 130 -3.28 20.64 9.33
C ASN A 130 -2.67 20.07 10.64
N ALA A 131 -1.35 19.85 10.69
CA ALA A 131 -0.65 19.15 11.77
C ALA A 131 -1.12 19.57 13.18
N SER A 132 -1.18 20.87 13.48
CA SER A 132 -1.56 21.37 14.80
C SER A 132 -2.97 20.92 15.25
N GLN A 133 -3.92 20.83 14.30
CA GLN A 133 -5.27 20.39 14.61
C GLN A 133 -5.33 18.88 14.87
N GLU A 134 -4.63 18.09 14.05
CA GLU A 134 -4.59 16.63 14.20
C GLU A 134 -3.90 16.22 15.51
N LEU A 135 -2.76 16.83 15.82
CA LEU A 135 -2.03 16.57 17.07
C LEU A 135 -2.87 16.95 18.30
N ALA A 136 -3.58 18.07 18.26
CA ALA A 136 -4.47 18.49 19.35
C ALA A 136 -5.71 17.58 19.49
N ALA A 137 -6.14 16.93 18.42
CA ALA A 137 -7.29 16.03 18.41
C ALA A 137 -6.96 14.59 18.80
N ALA A 138 -5.68 14.21 18.90
CA ALA A 138 -5.22 12.83 19.16
C ALA A 138 -5.96 12.14 20.32
N ALA A 139 -6.11 12.84 21.45
CA ALA A 139 -6.75 12.32 22.66
C ALA A 139 -8.24 11.96 22.48
N ARG A 140 -8.89 12.39 21.38
CA ARG A 140 -10.28 12.03 21.05
C ARG A 140 -10.43 10.62 20.51
N TYR A 141 -9.33 9.96 20.15
CA TYR A 141 -9.33 8.64 19.53
C TYR A 141 -8.59 7.59 20.37
N PRO A 142 -8.99 7.38 21.64
CA PRO A 142 -8.27 6.45 22.52
C PRO A 142 -8.33 4.99 22.04
N TYR A 143 -9.26 4.64 21.16
CA TYR A 143 -9.41 3.27 20.63
C TYR A 143 -8.77 3.08 19.24
N VAL A 144 -8.11 4.11 18.71
CA VAL A 144 -7.14 3.93 17.63
C VAL A 144 -5.80 3.68 18.29
N ARG A 145 -5.13 2.57 17.98
CA ARG A 145 -3.86 2.18 18.57
C ARG A 145 -2.79 2.17 17.50
N ILE A 146 -1.61 2.70 17.82
CA ILE A 146 -0.53 2.91 16.86
C ILE A 146 0.71 2.11 17.25
N PHE A 147 1.40 1.57 16.25
CA PHE A 147 2.64 0.83 16.37
C PHE A 147 3.53 1.11 15.15
N ALA A 148 4.83 1.34 15.36
CA ALA A 148 5.78 1.52 14.26
C ALA A 148 6.98 0.58 14.40
N ALA A 149 7.20 -0.23 13.37
CA ALA A 149 8.41 -1.03 13.25
C ALA A 149 9.60 -0.10 12.94
N ALA A 150 10.77 -0.39 13.51
CA ALA A 150 11.97 0.36 13.18
C ALA A 150 12.48 -0.01 11.77
N PRO A 151 13.11 0.93 11.05
CA PRO A 151 13.80 0.64 9.80
C PRO A 151 14.87 -0.44 9.96
N ALA A 152 14.71 -1.59 9.28
CA ALA A 152 15.68 -2.69 9.27
C ALA A 152 15.88 -3.27 7.86
N ARG A 153 17.01 -3.94 7.62
CA ARG A 153 17.32 -4.61 6.34
C ARG A 153 17.99 -5.95 6.60
N ALA A 154 17.62 -6.98 5.84
CA ALA A 154 18.23 -8.31 5.97
C ALA A 154 18.33 -9.01 4.61
N GLU A 155 19.42 -9.76 4.39
CA GLU A 155 19.61 -10.54 3.15
C GLU A 155 18.76 -11.82 3.12
N VAL A 156 18.22 -12.21 4.28
CA VAL A 156 17.37 -13.38 4.50
C VAL A 156 16.13 -12.98 5.30
N GLU A 157 15.03 -13.70 5.06
CA GLU A 157 13.76 -13.53 5.77
C GLU A 157 13.95 -13.72 7.28
N LEU A 158 13.60 -12.70 8.07
CA LEU A 158 13.67 -12.73 9.53
C LEU A 158 12.39 -13.31 10.12
N GLU A 159 12.50 -14.05 11.23
CA GLU A 159 11.35 -14.64 11.94
C GLU A 159 10.58 -13.57 12.74
N ASP A 160 11.28 -12.60 13.33
CA ASP A 160 10.74 -11.51 14.15
C ASP A 160 11.40 -10.17 13.79
N LEU A 161 10.82 -9.05 14.23
CA LEU A 161 11.39 -7.73 14.03
C LEU A 161 12.66 -7.56 14.88
N GLU A 162 13.70 -6.96 14.30
CA GLU A 162 14.94 -6.67 15.04
C GLU A 162 14.74 -5.55 16.08
N GLN A 163 13.93 -4.54 15.73
CA GLN A 163 13.72 -3.36 16.56
C GLN A 163 12.33 -2.74 16.30
N ILE A 164 11.81 -2.09 17.35
CA ILE A 164 10.56 -1.35 17.35
C ILE A 164 10.86 0.12 17.67
N ASP A 165 10.34 1.02 16.84
CA ASP A 165 10.50 2.47 17.03
C ASP A 165 9.41 3.03 17.97
N LEU A 166 8.18 2.54 17.81
CA LEU A 166 7.04 2.89 18.65
C LEU A 166 6.30 1.60 19.04
N PRO A 167 6.40 1.14 20.31
CA PRO A 167 5.54 0.06 20.78
C PRO A 167 4.07 0.49 20.75
N TRP A 168 3.16 -0.49 20.80
CA TRP A 168 1.72 -0.24 20.81
C TRP A 168 1.34 0.83 21.84
N SER A 169 0.68 1.87 21.36
CA SER A 169 0.44 3.07 22.16
C SER A 169 -0.93 3.68 21.90
N ILE A 170 -1.43 4.37 22.93
CA ILE A 170 -2.52 5.35 22.79
C ILE A 170 -1.97 6.57 22.03
N PRO A 171 -2.67 7.11 21.01
CA PRO A 171 -2.19 8.25 20.25
C PRO A 171 -2.12 9.50 21.13
N THR A 172 -0.99 10.20 21.06
CA THR A 172 -0.73 11.48 21.70
C THR A 172 -0.15 12.45 20.66
N ALA A 173 -0.15 13.75 20.98
CA ALA A 173 0.54 14.73 20.14
C ALA A 173 2.05 14.41 19.99
N GLU A 174 2.66 13.84 21.03
CA GLU A 174 4.09 13.51 21.05
C GLU A 174 4.41 12.36 20.10
N ASN A 175 3.72 11.21 20.22
CA ASN A 175 4.04 10.04 19.40
C ASN A 175 3.56 10.18 17.94
N LEU A 176 2.48 10.93 17.67
CA LEU A 176 2.05 11.21 16.29
C LEU A 176 2.99 12.20 15.57
N GLY A 177 3.54 13.15 16.31
CA GLY A 177 4.37 14.23 15.80
C GLY A 177 5.86 14.07 16.10
N HIS A 178 6.35 12.85 16.31
CA HIS A 178 7.70 12.57 16.83
C HIS A 178 8.82 12.86 15.82
N GLY A 179 8.99 14.09 15.37
CA GLY A 179 10.02 14.48 14.39
C GLY A 179 9.61 14.22 12.94
N ASN A 180 10.50 14.57 12.00
CA ASN A 180 10.27 14.42 10.57
C ASN A 180 10.77 13.06 10.08
N PHE A 181 9.96 12.34 9.29
CA PHE A 181 10.31 11.04 8.69
C PHE A 181 10.73 9.95 9.67
N THR A 182 10.11 9.96 10.85
CA THR A 182 10.27 9.00 11.94
C THR A 182 8.95 8.23 12.09
N TYR A 183 8.13 8.59 13.07
CA TYR A 183 6.77 8.13 13.28
C TYR A 183 5.93 9.27 13.90
N PHE A 184 4.61 9.25 13.81
CA PHE A 184 3.77 8.26 13.16
C PHE A 184 3.24 8.75 11.81
N SER A 185 3.09 7.85 10.85
CA SER A 185 2.65 8.09 9.48
C SER A 185 1.32 8.86 9.46
N ALA A 186 1.33 10.02 8.82
CA ALA A 186 0.15 10.86 8.71
C ALA A 186 -0.95 10.20 7.89
N VAL A 187 -0.61 9.53 6.79
CA VAL A 187 -1.58 8.82 5.96
C VAL A 187 -2.22 7.68 6.75
N CYS A 188 -1.41 6.92 7.49
CA CYS A 188 -1.90 5.83 8.33
C CYS A 188 -2.82 6.35 9.44
N TRP A 189 -2.39 7.37 10.18
CA TRP A 189 -3.17 8.01 11.23
C TRP A 189 -4.52 8.52 10.72
N LEU A 190 -4.50 9.34 9.66
CA LEU A 190 -5.70 9.96 9.11
C LEU A 190 -6.69 8.92 8.57
N LEU A 191 -6.21 7.84 7.95
CA LEU A 191 -7.05 6.71 7.53
C LEU A 191 -7.68 6.04 8.75
N GLY A 192 -6.87 5.64 9.74
CA GLY A 192 -7.33 4.91 10.90
C GLY A 192 -8.31 5.68 11.78
N ARG A 193 -8.06 6.97 12.04
CA ARG A 193 -9.01 7.80 12.79
C ARG A 193 -10.33 7.96 12.04
N SER A 194 -10.31 8.07 10.72
CA SER A 194 -11.52 8.20 9.92
C SER A 194 -12.30 6.88 9.83
N LEU A 195 -11.60 5.74 9.81
CA LEU A 195 -12.22 4.42 9.93
C LEU A 195 -12.88 4.26 11.30
N TYR A 196 -12.21 4.69 12.37
CA TYR A 196 -12.80 4.69 13.71
C TYR A 196 -14.08 5.55 13.77
N GLU A 197 -14.06 6.76 13.21
CA GLU A 197 -15.25 7.62 13.11
C GLU A 197 -16.39 6.97 12.33
N ALA A 198 -16.08 6.28 11.23
CA ALA A 198 -17.08 5.64 10.38
C ALA A 198 -17.66 4.35 10.98
N LEU A 199 -16.85 3.57 11.70
CA LEU A 199 -17.18 2.20 12.14
C LEU A 199 -17.47 2.08 13.63
N GLY A 200 -17.05 3.06 14.44
CA GLY A 200 -17.16 3.04 15.90
C GLY A 200 -16.44 1.86 16.57
N SER A 201 -15.44 1.27 15.91
CA SER A 201 -14.75 0.04 16.32
C SER A 201 -13.27 0.31 16.56
N PRO A 202 -12.59 -0.36 17.52
CA PRO A 202 -11.16 -0.20 17.71
C PRO A 202 -10.37 -0.44 16.41
N ILE A 203 -9.33 0.36 16.17
CA ILE A 203 -8.50 0.26 14.97
C ILE A 203 -7.04 0.13 15.39
N GLY A 204 -6.35 -0.90 14.90
CA GLY A 204 -4.91 -1.07 15.04
C GLY A 204 -4.18 -0.57 13.81
N LEU A 205 -3.18 0.28 13.97
CA LEU A 205 -2.38 0.84 12.89
C LEU A 205 -0.92 0.43 13.03
N VAL A 206 -0.41 -0.28 12.03
CA VAL A 206 0.96 -0.81 11.98
C VAL A 206 1.72 -0.10 10.88
N GLN A 207 2.63 0.80 11.24
CA GLN A 207 3.50 1.50 10.29
C GLN A 207 4.75 0.66 9.99
N VAL A 208 5.01 0.48 8.70
CA VAL A 208 6.23 -0.14 8.17
C VAL A 208 6.66 0.63 6.92
N ALA A 209 7.43 1.72 7.08
CA ALA A 209 7.75 2.59 5.94
C ALA A 209 9.19 3.10 5.98
N TRP A 210 9.82 3.21 4.80
CA TRP A 210 11.19 3.71 4.68
C TRP A 210 11.37 4.56 3.41
N GLY A 211 11.72 5.84 3.59
CA GLY A 211 11.94 6.80 2.51
C GLY A 211 12.98 6.39 1.45
N GLY A 212 12.71 6.75 0.19
CA GLY A 212 13.63 6.57 -0.93
C GLY A 212 13.81 5.14 -1.40
N THR A 213 12.85 4.25 -1.14
CA THR A 213 12.95 2.81 -1.44
C THR A 213 12.14 2.42 -2.68
N PRO A 214 12.67 1.57 -3.55
CA PRO A 214 11.97 1.06 -4.72
C PRO A 214 11.19 -0.20 -4.33
N ILE A 215 10.21 -0.59 -5.16
CA ILE A 215 9.35 -1.75 -4.89
C ILE A 215 10.14 -3.06 -4.82
N GLU A 216 11.30 -3.11 -5.46
CA GLU A 216 12.20 -4.27 -5.47
C GLU A 216 12.69 -4.61 -4.06
N ALA A 217 12.96 -3.61 -3.22
CA ALA A 217 13.38 -3.82 -1.85
C ALA A 217 12.25 -4.41 -0.97
N TRP A 218 10.99 -4.13 -1.31
CA TRP A 218 9.78 -4.59 -0.62
C TRP A 218 9.18 -5.89 -1.18
N SER A 219 9.71 -6.37 -2.31
CA SER A 219 9.24 -7.57 -2.99
C SER A 219 10.01 -8.80 -2.53
N SER A 220 9.32 -9.93 -2.32
CA SER A 220 9.99 -11.20 -2.11
C SER A 220 10.76 -11.63 -3.37
N ARG A 221 11.72 -12.54 -3.22
CA ARG A 221 12.46 -13.09 -4.36
C ARG A 221 11.54 -13.74 -5.40
N ARG A 222 10.43 -14.34 -4.96
CA ARG A 222 9.41 -14.95 -5.84
C ARG A 222 8.82 -13.92 -6.81
N VAL A 223 8.49 -12.73 -6.31
CA VAL A 223 7.92 -11.63 -7.12
C VAL A 223 8.93 -11.15 -8.17
N LEU A 224 10.17 -10.93 -7.75
CA LEU A 224 11.22 -10.43 -8.63
C LEU A 224 11.54 -11.40 -9.76
N GLN A 225 11.71 -12.69 -9.42
CA GLN A 225 11.91 -13.75 -10.40
C GLN A 225 10.72 -13.85 -11.38
N ALA A 226 9.49 -13.77 -10.89
CA ALA A 226 8.29 -13.82 -11.73
C ALA A 226 8.18 -12.65 -12.72
N CYS A 227 8.77 -11.49 -12.38
CA CYS A 227 8.83 -10.32 -13.24
C CYS A 227 10.15 -10.15 -14.01
N GLY A 228 11.05 -11.15 -13.97
CA GLY A 228 12.30 -11.14 -14.71
C GLY A 228 13.34 -10.13 -14.20
N LEU A 229 13.25 -9.70 -12.93
CA LEU A 229 14.25 -8.85 -12.29
C LEU A 229 15.30 -9.73 -11.59
N PRO A 230 16.60 -9.62 -11.94
CA PRO A 230 17.65 -10.49 -11.39
C PRO A 230 17.91 -10.21 -9.91
N GLU A 231 18.31 -11.25 -9.18
CA GLU A 231 18.67 -11.18 -7.74
C GLU A 231 20.00 -10.46 -7.50
N ASP A 232 20.87 -10.41 -8.53
CA ASP A 232 22.24 -9.95 -8.42
C ASP A 232 22.47 -8.78 -9.38
N THR A 233 22.36 -7.56 -8.85
CA THR A 233 23.08 -6.43 -9.42
C THR A 233 24.15 -6.03 -8.42
N GLY A 234 25.21 -6.85 -8.30
CA GLY A 234 26.50 -6.35 -7.86
C GLY A 234 26.81 -5.06 -8.62
N SER A 235 26.63 -3.92 -7.94
CA SER A 235 26.97 -2.57 -8.36
C SER A 235 26.57 -2.18 -9.81
N THR A 236 25.56 -1.33 -9.94
CA THR A 236 25.52 -0.09 -10.74
C THR A 236 24.19 0.11 -11.50
N SER A 237 23.38 1.05 -11.01
CA SER A 237 23.04 2.17 -11.87
C SER A 237 23.90 3.34 -11.40
N PRO A 238 24.83 3.87 -12.23
CA PRO A 238 25.31 5.21 -12.00
C PRO A 238 24.13 6.14 -12.35
N HIS A 239 23.67 6.92 -11.37
CA HIS A 239 22.99 8.24 -11.52
C HIS A 239 21.74 8.52 -10.70
N GLN A 240 21.29 7.68 -9.76
CA GLN A 240 20.29 8.14 -8.79
C GLN A 240 20.69 7.84 -7.35
N HIS A 241 21.05 8.92 -6.65
CA HIS A 241 21.17 8.94 -5.19
C HIS A 241 19.78 8.79 -4.55
N LEU A 242 19.17 7.61 -4.70
CA LEU A 242 18.01 7.26 -3.87
C LEU A 242 18.51 7.09 -2.43
N SER A 243 17.83 7.75 -1.49
CA SER A 243 18.30 7.87 -0.11
C SER A 243 18.04 6.62 0.75
N GLY A 244 17.23 5.68 0.27
CA GLY A 244 16.82 4.48 1.00
C GLY A 244 17.47 3.18 0.49
N PRO A 245 17.26 2.06 1.19
CA PRO A 245 17.68 0.73 0.73
C PRO A 245 17.16 0.40 -0.67
N GLN A 246 18.06 0.00 -1.56
CA GLN A 246 17.76 -0.37 -2.95
C GLN A 246 17.93 -1.87 -3.21
N THR A 247 18.65 -2.58 -2.32
CA THR A 247 18.95 -4.00 -2.50
C THR A 247 17.63 -4.78 -2.58
N PRO A 248 17.44 -5.63 -3.59
CA PRO A 248 16.23 -6.40 -3.73
C PRO A 248 15.90 -7.24 -2.48
N SER A 249 14.61 -7.31 -2.13
CA SER A 249 14.05 -8.08 -1.01
C SER A 249 14.51 -7.73 0.42
N VAL A 250 15.45 -6.80 0.63
CA VAL A 250 15.99 -6.60 1.99
C VAL A 250 14.99 -6.03 3.00
N LEU A 251 13.97 -5.31 2.52
CA LEU A 251 12.89 -4.76 3.36
C LEU A 251 11.73 -5.74 3.49
N TRP A 252 11.44 -6.52 2.43
CA TRP A 252 10.56 -7.69 2.54
C TRP A 252 11.03 -8.58 3.70
N ASN A 253 12.31 -8.95 3.66
CA ASN A 253 12.94 -9.85 4.61
C ASN A 253 12.90 -9.37 6.06
N ALA A 254 13.20 -8.08 6.30
CA ALA A 254 13.39 -7.56 7.64
C ALA A 254 12.16 -6.85 8.22
N MET A 255 11.25 -6.36 7.38
CA MET A 255 10.17 -5.46 7.82
C MET A 255 8.76 -6.01 7.52
N ILE A 256 8.60 -6.89 6.53
CA ILE A 256 7.28 -7.46 6.16
C ILE A 256 7.17 -8.92 6.58
N HIS A 257 8.17 -9.75 6.26
CA HIS A 257 8.19 -11.17 6.59
C HIS A 257 7.98 -11.46 8.08
N PRO A 258 8.58 -10.72 9.03
CA PRO A 258 8.31 -10.90 10.46
C PRO A 258 6.85 -10.73 10.88
N LEU A 259 6.08 -9.97 10.09
CA LEU A 259 4.70 -9.63 10.41
C LEU A 259 3.69 -10.61 9.81
N LEU A 260 4.11 -11.63 9.06
CA LEU A 260 3.18 -12.50 8.32
C LEU A 260 2.21 -13.29 9.19
N ASN A 261 2.53 -13.50 10.47
CA ASN A 261 1.62 -14.12 11.43
C ASN A 261 0.50 -13.17 11.85
N MET A 262 0.63 -11.85 11.67
CA MET A 262 -0.41 -10.89 12.03
C MET A 262 -1.65 -11.09 11.15
N THR A 263 -2.82 -11.13 11.79
CA THR A 263 -4.09 -11.15 11.08
C THR A 263 -4.50 -9.72 10.73
N LEU A 264 -4.76 -9.45 9.44
CA LEU A 264 -5.01 -8.10 8.94
C LEU A 264 -6.40 -7.93 8.33
N ARG A 265 -6.97 -6.73 8.47
CA ARG A 265 -8.16 -6.29 7.72
C ARG A 265 -7.82 -5.67 6.37
N GLY A 266 -6.69 -4.99 6.26
CA GLY A 266 -6.30 -4.32 5.02
C GLY A 266 -4.89 -3.74 5.05
N VAL A 267 -4.43 -3.33 3.86
CA VAL A 267 -3.15 -2.67 3.65
C VAL A 267 -3.38 -1.29 3.04
N ALA A 268 -2.62 -0.30 3.47
CA ALA A 268 -2.47 1.00 2.84
C ALA A 268 -1.02 1.17 2.34
N TRP A 269 -0.85 1.40 1.04
CA TRP A 269 0.45 1.46 0.37
C TRP A 269 0.69 2.82 -0.27
N TYR A 270 1.82 3.46 0.02
CA TYR A 270 2.22 4.69 -0.66
C TYR A 270 3.69 4.63 -1.07
N GLN A 271 3.90 4.16 -2.30
CA GLN A 271 5.23 4.06 -2.90
C GLN A 271 5.13 4.12 -4.42
N GLY A 272 6.24 4.55 -5.01
CA GLY A 272 6.49 4.45 -6.43
C GLY A 272 7.51 5.48 -6.88
N GLU A 273 7.70 6.58 -6.16
CA GLU A 273 8.50 7.71 -6.64
C GLU A 273 9.94 7.31 -6.97
N ALA A 274 10.52 6.35 -6.25
CA ALA A 274 11.82 5.77 -6.63
C ALA A 274 11.76 5.02 -7.97
N ASN A 275 10.70 4.23 -8.19
CA ASN A 275 10.46 3.50 -9.43
C ASN A 275 9.99 4.39 -10.59
N ALA A 276 9.68 5.67 -10.36
CA ALA A 276 9.52 6.59 -11.49
C ALA A 276 10.83 6.64 -12.29
N PHE A 277 11.94 6.39 -11.62
CA PHE A 277 13.28 6.55 -12.17
C PHE A 277 14.14 5.28 -12.16
N LEU A 278 13.59 4.17 -11.65
CA LEU A 278 14.20 2.84 -11.59
C LEU A 278 13.18 1.78 -12.05
N ASN A 279 13.48 1.08 -13.14
CA ASN A 279 12.64 -0.01 -13.68
C ASN A 279 11.16 0.39 -13.83
N THR A 280 10.92 1.61 -14.34
CA THR A 280 9.59 2.24 -14.39
C THR A 280 8.55 1.34 -15.05
N ASP A 281 8.88 0.75 -16.20
CA ASP A 281 7.94 -0.08 -16.96
C ASP A 281 7.70 -1.43 -16.31
N GLN A 282 8.68 -1.97 -15.58
CA GLN A 282 8.54 -3.24 -14.88
C GLN A 282 7.55 -3.12 -13.70
N TYR A 283 7.22 -1.91 -13.27
CA TYR A 283 6.23 -1.67 -12.22
C TYR A 283 4.85 -2.25 -12.55
N ASN A 284 4.49 -2.35 -13.84
CA ASN A 284 3.23 -2.98 -14.27
C ASN A 284 3.16 -4.49 -13.99
N CYS A 285 4.31 -5.11 -13.73
CA CYS A 285 4.44 -6.49 -13.31
C CYS A 285 4.66 -6.57 -11.80
N THR A 286 5.66 -5.84 -11.28
CA THR A 286 6.11 -6.00 -9.90
C THR A 286 5.06 -5.58 -8.89
N PHE A 287 4.28 -4.53 -9.16
CA PHE A 287 3.28 -4.09 -8.19
C PHE A 287 2.07 -5.03 -8.06
N PRO A 288 1.42 -5.48 -9.15
CA PRO A 288 0.40 -6.52 -9.06
C PRO A 288 0.94 -7.84 -8.45
N ALA A 289 2.17 -8.21 -8.79
CA ALA A 289 2.81 -9.42 -8.26
C ALA A 289 3.11 -9.30 -6.75
N LEU A 290 3.58 -8.13 -6.28
CA LEU A 290 3.77 -7.84 -4.86
C LEU A 290 2.46 -7.99 -4.09
N ILE A 291 1.38 -7.39 -4.59
CA ILE A 291 0.06 -7.49 -3.92
C ILE A 291 -0.38 -8.95 -3.82
N ALA A 292 -0.22 -9.73 -4.89
CA ALA A 292 -0.59 -11.14 -4.90
C ALA A 292 0.27 -11.98 -3.93
N ASP A 293 1.58 -11.74 -3.90
CA ASP A 293 2.50 -12.44 -3.00
C ASP A 293 2.25 -12.06 -1.54
N TRP A 294 2.01 -10.79 -1.22
CA TRP A 294 1.66 -10.35 0.13
C TRP A 294 0.35 -10.97 0.60
N ARG A 295 -0.69 -10.99 -0.25
CA ARG A 295 -1.95 -11.69 0.05
C ARG A 295 -1.72 -13.15 0.40
N TRP A 296 -0.97 -13.85 -0.45
CA TRP A 296 -0.63 -15.25 -0.22
C TRP A 296 0.17 -15.45 1.07
N ALA A 297 1.18 -14.62 1.30
CA ALA A 297 2.09 -14.73 2.43
C ALA A 297 1.39 -14.42 3.75
N PHE A 298 0.64 -13.32 3.84
CA PHE A 298 -0.15 -13.00 5.03
C PHE A 298 -1.26 -14.02 5.27
N HIS A 299 -1.94 -14.49 4.22
CA HIS A 299 -2.93 -15.57 4.37
C HIS A 299 -2.27 -16.85 4.92
N THR A 300 -1.12 -17.25 4.39
CA THR A 300 -0.44 -18.48 4.80
C THR A 300 0.17 -18.35 6.20
N GLY A 301 0.90 -17.26 6.47
CA GLY A 301 1.57 -17.01 7.74
C GLY A 301 0.58 -16.85 8.90
N SER A 302 -0.53 -16.16 8.67
CA SER A 302 -1.59 -15.99 9.68
C SER A 302 -2.49 -17.22 9.83
N ALA A 303 -2.00 -18.43 9.56
CA ALA A 303 -2.80 -19.67 9.65
C ALA A 303 -4.18 -19.57 8.95
N ARG A 304 -4.20 -18.92 7.79
CA ARG A 304 -5.38 -18.66 6.95
C ARG A 304 -6.43 -17.73 7.56
N GLN A 305 -6.06 -16.93 8.57
CA GLN A 305 -6.95 -15.98 9.22
C GLN A 305 -7.06 -14.65 8.47
N THR A 306 -5.97 -14.17 7.87
CA THR A 306 -6.05 -13.04 6.94
C THR A 306 -6.76 -13.49 5.67
N GLU A 307 -7.73 -12.71 5.19
CA GLU A 307 -8.52 -13.05 4.01
C GLU A 307 -7.64 -13.23 2.76
N PRO A 308 -7.87 -14.27 1.91
CA PRO A 308 -7.07 -14.50 0.71
C PRO A 308 -7.05 -13.31 -0.27
N LEU A 309 -8.16 -12.59 -0.36
CA LEU A 309 -8.28 -11.34 -1.12
C LEU A 309 -8.20 -10.13 -0.20
N LEU A 310 -7.17 -10.08 0.66
CA LEU A 310 -6.87 -8.97 1.56
C LEU A 310 -7.05 -7.62 0.82
N PRO A 311 -7.95 -6.74 1.30
CA PRO A 311 -8.13 -5.42 0.74
C PRO A 311 -6.81 -4.64 0.70
N PHE A 312 -6.49 -4.11 -0.47
CA PHE A 312 -5.21 -3.42 -0.71
C PHE A 312 -5.48 -2.03 -1.26
N GLY A 313 -5.32 -1.01 -0.43
CA GLY A 313 -5.40 0.38 -0.81
C GLY A 313 -4.03 0.92 -1.20
N PHE A 314 -3.94 1.70 -2.27
CA PHE A 314 -2.72 2.43 -2.58
C PHE A 314 -2.97 3.88 -2.97
N VAL A 315 -1.93 4.70 -2.85
CA VAL A 315 -1.96 6.10 -3.30
C VAL A 315 -1.27 6.20 -4.64
N GLN A 316 -2.01 6.67 -5.65
CA GLN A 316 -1.42 7.05 -6.93
C GLN A 316 -0.41 8.16 -6.69
N LEU A 317 0.73 8.14 -7.37
CA LEU A 317 1.73 9.20 -7.19
C LEU A 317 1.14 10.59 -7.42
N SER A 318 1.50 11.51 -6.52
CA SER A 318 1.25 12.95 -6.68
C SER A 318 2.25 13.52 -7.69
N THR A 319 2.59 14.80 -7.60
CA THR A 319 3.47 15.50 -8.54
C THR A 319 4.93 15.55 -8.06
N TYR A 320 5.85 15.93 -8.95
CA TYR A 320 7.24 16.20 -8.59
C TYR A 320 7.76 17.50 -9.20
N ARG A 321 8.09 17.55 -10.49
CA ARG A 321 8.65 18.77 -11.11
C ARG A 321 7.59 19.49 -11.96
N HIS A 322 7.45 20.78 -11.73
CA HIS A 322 6.61 21.65 -12.57
C HIS A 322 7.25 21.83 -13.96
N ARG A 323 6.45 21.77 -15.03
CA ARG A 323 6.91 21.93 -16.44
C ARG A 323 8.03 20.97 -16.87
N SER A 324 8.07 19.77 -16.31
CA SER A 324 8.96 18.71 -16.80
C SER A 324 8.47 18.13 -18.13
N ALA A 325 9.39 17.84 -19.05
CA ALA A 325 9.11 17.05 -20.25
C ALA A 325 9.21 15.53 -19.99
N ASP A 326 9.69 15.14 -18.81
CA ASP A 326 9.79 13.76 -18.36
C ASP A 326 8.38 13.20 -18.06
N ASP A 327 8.08 12.01 -18.58
CA ASP A 327 6.78 11.36 -18.39
C ASP A 327 6.84 10.16 -17.43
N SER A 328 7.96 9.93 -16.76
CA SER A 328 8.17 8.86 -15.78
C SER A 328 7.07 8.76 -14.72
N PHE A 329 6.69 9.87 -14.11
CA PHE A 329 5.59 9.89 -13.14
C PHE A 329 4.25 9.51 -13.79
N ALA A 330 3.98 9.94 -15.01
CA ALA A 330 2.74 9.60 -15.72
C ALA A 330 2.69 8.11 -16.06
N ARG A 331 3.79 7.56 -16.60
CA ARG A 331 3.97 6.13 -16.86
C ARG A 331 3.78 5.32 -15.58
N LEU A 332 4.43 5.74 -14.50
CA LEU A 332 4.32 5.02 -13.24
C LEU A 332 2.90 5.06 -12.66
N ARG A 333 2.19 6.20 -12.71
CA ARG A 333 0.78 6.27 -12.30
C ARG A 333 -0.10 5.30 -13.10
N TRP A 334 0.21 5.11 -14.38
CA TRP A 334 -0.44 4.13 -15.24
C TRP A 334 -0.10 2.69 -14.80
N HIS A 335 1.18 2.40 -14.61
CA HIS A 335 1.67 1.09 -14.14
C HIS A 335 1.14 0.70 -12.74
N GLN A 336 0.89 1.67 -11.85
CA GLN A 336 0.24 1.44 -10.56
C GLN A 336 -1.16 0.79 -10.67
N THR A 337 -1.79 0.87 -11.85
CA THR A 337 -3.09 0.24 -12.13
C THR A 337 -2.98 -1.04 -12.96
N ALA A 338 -1.78 -1.61 -13.10
CA ALA A 338 -1.49 -2.73 -13.98
C ALA A 338 -1.80 -2.44 -15.47
N ASP A 339 -1.66 -1.18 -15.87
CA ASP A 339 -1.93 -0.64 -17.21
C ASP A 339 -3.42 -0.71 -17.62
N LEU A 340 -4.31 -0.50 -16.64
CA LEU A 340 -5.77 -0.57 -16.85
C LEU A 340 -6.50 0.73 -16.50
N GLY A 341 -5.81 1.71 -15.91
CA GLY A 341 -6.33 3.04 -15.56
C GLY A 341 -7.24 3.09 -14.34
N ILE A 342 -7.78 1.95 -13.90
CA ILE A 342 -8.69 1.83 -12.76
C ILE A 342 -8.39 0.59 -11.93
N VAL A 343 -8.78 0.62 -10.65
CA VAL A 343 -8.82 -0.53 -9.74
C VAL A 343 -10.13 -0.48 -8.94
N PRO A 344 -10.72 -1.62 -8.51
CA PRO A 344 -10.25 -2.98 -8.76
C PRO A 344 -10.37 -3.34 -10.24
N ASN A 345 -9.51 -4.26 -10.67
CA ASN A 345 -9.51 -4.77 -12.04
C ASN A 345 -9.13 -6.26 -12.05
N ALA A 346 -9.12 -6.90 -13.23
CA ALA A 346 -8.87 -8.34 -13.34
C ALA A 346 -7.49 -8.80 -12.81
N ARG A 347 -6.47 -7.93 -12.84
CA ARG A 347 -5.13 -8.22 -12.31
C ARG A 347 -4.99 -7.87 -10.84
N MET A 348 -5.82 -6.94 -10.35
CA MET A 348 -5.78 -6.40 -9.00
C MET A 348 -7.20 -6.38 -8.40
N PRO A 349 -7.79 -7.56 -8.11
CA PRO A 349 -9.09 -7.62 -7.41
C PRO A 349 -8.95 -7.11 -5.98
N SER A 350 -10.05 -6.68 -5.35
CA SER A 350 -10.07 -6.15 -3.97
C SER A 350 -9.03 -5.06 -3.70
N THR A 351 -8.74 -4.24 -4.72
CA THR A 351 -7.80 -3.12 -4.64
C THR A 351 -8.52 -1.81 -4.85
N PHE A 352 -8.10 -0.76 -4.17
CA PHE A 352 -8.63 0.60 -4.35
C PHE A 352 -7.49 1.63 -4.38
N MET A 353 -7.74 2.77 -5.01
CA MET A 353 -6.72 3.78 -5.28
C MET A 353 -7.19 5.16 -4.83
N ALA A 354 -6.35 5.85 -4.04
CA ALA A 354 -6.46 7.28 -3.86
C ALA A 354 -5.69 7.98 -4.98
N VAL A 355 -6.42 8.59 -5.93
CA VAL A 355 -5.81 9.51 -6.91
C VAL A 355 -5.18 10.66 -6.13
N ALA A 356 -3.93 11.06 -6.43
CA ALA A 356 -3.27 12.18 -5.74
C ALA A 356 -2.57 13.17 -6.68
N MET A 357 -2.64 12.99 -8.01
CA MET A 357 -1.96 13.86 -8.98
C MET A 357 -2.43 15.33 -8.97
N ASP A 358 -3.61 15.61 -8.41
CA ASP A 358 -4.15 16.95 -8.19
C ASP A 358 -3.77 17.55 -6.84
N LEU A 359 -3.00 16.84 -6.01
CA LEU A 359 -2.62 17.26 -4.65
C LEU A 359 -1.17 17.74 -4.58
N GLY A 360 -0.63 18.27 -5.68
CA GLY A 360 0.73 18.79 -5.74
C GLY A 360 0.94 19.99 -4.80
N ASP A 361 2.16 20.12 -4.26
CA ASP A 361 2.57 21.24 -3.40
C ASP A 361 3.99 21.68 -3.75
N GLU A 362 4.10 22.67 -4.64
CA GLU A 362 5.40 23.12 -5.18
C GLU A 362 6.29 23.70 -4.08
N HIS A 363 5.67 24.23 -3.03
CA HIS A 363 6.34 24.90 -1.92
C HIS A 363 6.41 24.04 -0.66
N SER A 364 6.27 22.72 -0.79
CA SER A 364 6.46 21.82 0.33
C SER A 364 7.89 21.98 0.88
N PRO A 365 8.07 22.24 2.19
CA PRO A 365 9.39 22.36 2.82
C PRO A 365 10.15 21.03 2.84
N TYR A 366 9.46 19.93 2.51
CA TYR A 366 10.02 18.59 2.40
C TYR A 366 10.36 18.23 0.95
N GLY A 367 10.24 19.18 0.01
CA GLY A 367 10.39 18.98 -1.42
C GLY A 367 9.04 18.74 -2.11
N SER A 368 8.89 19.22 -3.34
CA SER A 368 7.61 19.17 -4.09
C SER A 368 7.06 17.76 -4.32
N ILE A 369 7.92 16.75 -4.24
CA ILE A 369 7.58 15.32 -4.27
C ILE A 369 6.80 14.84 -3.02
N HIS A 370 6.82 15.63 -1.94
CA HIS A 370 6.21 15.33 -0.65
C HIS A 370 5.05 16.29 -0.36
N PRO A 371 3.87 16.10 -0.99
CA PRO A 371 2.73 16.98 -0.79
C PRO A 371 2.19 16.90 0.65
N ARG A 372 1.86 18.05 1.23
CA ARG A 372 1.39 18.17 2.62
C ARG A 372 -0.10 17.88 2.81
N ASP A 373 -0.90 17.85 1.75
CA ASP A 373 -2.32 17.48 1.81
C ASP A 373 -2.48 15.95 1.87
N LYS A 374 -2.29 15.40 3.07
CA LYS A 374 -2.56 13.99 3.35
C LYS A 374 -4.01 13.74 3.74
N GLN A 375 -4.78 14.79 3.99
CA GLN A 375 -6.20 14.71 4.37
C GLN A 375 -7.02 14.22 3.19
N ASN A 376 -6.83 14.80 2.00
CA ASN A 376 -7.49 14.32 0.79
C ASN A 376 -7.00 12.93 0.37
N VAL A 377 -5.71 12.62 0.55
CA VAL A 377 -5.18 11.27 0.32
C VAL A 377 -5.89 10.25 1.22
N ALA A 378 -5.92 10.48 2.53
CA ALA A 378 -6.53 9.57 3.49
C ALA A 378 -8.06 9.48 3.33
N HIS A 379 -8.73 10.59 3.00
CA HIS A 379 -10.16 10.59 2.69
C HIS A 379 -10.48 9.71 1.47
N ARG A 380 -9.69 9.83 0.39
CA ARG A 380 -9.86 8.99 -0.81
C ARG A 380 -9.57 7.51 -0.53
N LEU A 381 -8.58 7.21 0.32
CA LEU A 381 -8.33 5.86 0.81
C LEU A 381 -9.50 5.34 1.66
N LEU A 382 -10.07 6.16 2.54
CA LEU A 382 -11.23 5.80 3.36
C LEU A 382 -12.43 5.43 2.49
N LEU A 383 -12.76 6.23 1.48
CA LEU A 383 -13.85 5.91 0.55
C LEU A 383 -13.63 4.54 -0.11
N GLY A 384 -12.41 4.28 -0.56
CA GLY A 384 -12.04 2.98 -1.14
C GLY A 384 -12.12 1.84 -0.14
N ALA A 385 -11.67 2.04 1.09
CA ALA A 385 -11.77 1.06 2.17
C ALA A 385 -13.23 0.73 2.49
N MET A 386 -14.10 1.74 2.63
CA MET A 386 -15.52 1.54 2.90
C MET A 386 -16.21 0.77 1.76
N ALA A 387 -15.93 1.12 0.50
CA ALA A 387 -16.52 0.46 -0.65
C ALA A 387 -16.00 -0.97 -0.88
N VAL A 388 -14.68 -1.18 -0.75
CA VAL A 388 -14.01 -2.45 -1.13
C VAL A 388 -13.77 -3.36 0.07
N ALA A 389 -13.27 -2.85 1.20
CA ALA A 389 -12.95 -3.64 2.38
C ALA A 389 -14.15 -3.89 3.29
N TYR A 390 -15.11 -2.95 3.34
CA TYR A 390 -16.32 -3.05 4.16
C TYR A 390 -17.61 -3.27 3.35
N GLY A 391 -17.52 -3.28 2.02
CA GLY A 391 -18.60 -3.71 1.13
C GLY A 391 -19.73 -2.69 0.95
N ASP A 392 -19.47 -1.40 1.17
CA ASP A 392 -20.43 -0.34 0.87
C ASP A 392 -20.59 -0.13 -0.65
N LYS A 393 -21.51 -0.89 -1.25
CA LYS A 393 -21.76 -0.89 -2.69
C LYS A 393 -22.35 0.42 -3.24
N GLY A 394 -22.88 1.28 -2.37
CA GLY A 394 -23.49 2.55 -2.77
C GLY A 394 -22.50 3.71 -2.81
N LEU A 395 -21.32 3.53 -2.24
CA LEU A 395 -20.35 4.60 -2.05
C LEU A 395 -19.53 4.87 -3.32
N VAL A 396 -19.56 6.12 -3.78
CA VAL A 396 -18.70 6.58 -4.86
C VAL A 396 -17.32 6.87 -4.31
N PHE A 397 -16.34 6.03 -4.68
CA PHE A 397 -14.95 6.15 -4.19
C PHE A 397 -13.92 6.43 -5.29
N GLN A 398 -14.35 6.49 -6.56
CA GLN A 398 -13.48 6.77 -7.70
C GLN A 398 -13.97 7.97 -8.49
N GLY A 399 -13.04 8.70 -9.10
CA GLY A 399 -13.38 9.72 -10.09
C GLY A 399 -13.89 9.13 -11.41
N PRO A 400 -14.35 9.99 -12.33
CA PRO A 400 -14.86 9.57 -13.63
C PRO A 400 -13.71 8.99 -14.48
N TYR A 401 -13.91 7.82 -15.07
CA TYR A 401 -12.95 7.19 -15.98
C TYR A 401 -13.57 7.03 -17.38
N PRO A 402 -12.77 7.06 -18.47
CA PRO A 402 -13.29 6.92 -19.82
C PRO A 402 -13.87 5.52 -20.04
N THR A 403 -15.04 5.44 -20.68
CA THR A 403 -15.70 4.18 -21.06
C THR A 403 -15.78 3.99 -22.58
N ARG A 404 -15.53 5.05 -23.36
CA ARG A 404 -15.54 4.99 -24.83
C ARG A 404 -14.85 6.21 -25.43
N ALA A 405 -14.16 6.06 -26.56
CA ALA A 405 -13.69 7.18 -27.36
C ALA A 405 -13.97 6.95 -28.86
N ILE A 406 -14.63 7.90 -29.52
CA ILE A 406 -15.09 7.78 -30.92
C ILE A 406 -14.59 8.98 -31.73
N LEU A 407 -13.84 8.70 -32.80
CA LEU A 407 -13.43 9.71 -33.77
C LEU A 407 -14.52 9.94 -34.81
N GLU A 408 -15.14 11.12 -34.79
CA GLU A 408 -16.08 11.58 -35.81
C GLU A 408 -15.29 12.19 -36.99
N VAL A 409 -14.92 11.33 -37.95
CA VAL A 409 -14.03 11.69 -39.08
C VAL A 409 -14.54 12.86 -39.91
N THR A 410 -15.85 12.97 -40.11
CA THR A 410 -16.48 14.04 -40.91
C THR A 410 -16.29 15.43 -40.30
N ARG A 411 -16.31 15.52 -38.96
CA ARG A 411 -16.13 16.77 -38.22
C ARG A 411 -14.72 16.94 -37.68
N GLY A 412 -13.88 15.90 -37.75
CA GLY A 412 -12.55 15.88 -37.17
C GLY A 412 -12.57 16.06 -35.64
N LEU A 413 -13.57 15.52 -34.95
CA LEU A 413 -13.75 15.64 -33.50
C LEU A 413 -13.67 14.28 -32.82
N LEU A 414 -13.07 14.23 -31.64
CA LEU A 414 -12.95 13.02 -30.83
C LEU A 414 -13.86 13.14 -29.60
N ASN A 415 -14.88 12.27 -29.50
CA ASN A 415 -15.82 12.27 -28.38
C ASN A 415 -15.47 11.16 -27.38
N VAL A 416 -15.18 11.54 -26.15
CA VAL A 416 -14.86 10.64 -25.03
C VAL A 416 -16.05 10.58 -24.08
N THR A 417 -16.56 9.38 -23.81
CA THR A 417 -17.63 9.13 -22.83
C THR A 417 -17.05 8.64 -21.52
N TYR A 418 -17.62 9.06 -20.39
CA TYR A 418 -17.14 8.75 -19.04
C TYR A 418 -18.17 7.97 -18.23
N SER A 419 -17.65 7.21 -17.27
CA SER A 419 -18.43 6.34 -16.37
C SER A 419 -19.33 7.09 -15.40
N GLN A 420 -19.09 8.38 -15.15
CA GLN A 420 -19.82 9.21 -14.20
C GLN A 420 -20.14 10.58 -14.80
N GLU A 421 -20.97 11.34 -14.10
CA GLU A 421 -21.17 12.76 -14.42
C GLU A 421 -19.89 13.57 -14.18
N LEU A 422 -19.65 14.52 -15.07
CA LEU A 422 -18.44 15.33 -15.11
C LEU A 422 -18.70 16.73 -14.54
N ILE A 423 -17.84 17.14 -13.63
CA ILE A 423 -17.63 18.52 -13.22
C ILE A 423 -16.32 18.97 -13.85
N CYS A 424 -16.41 19.84 -14.87
CA CYS A 424 -15.24 20.42 -15.50
C CYS A 424 -14.80 21.68 -14.75
N ARG A 425 -13.64 21.63 -14.08
CA ARG A 425 -13.09 22.78 -13.36
C ARG A 425 -12.25 23.69 -14.25
N GLN A 426 -11.57 23.13 -15.24
CA GLN A 426 -10.61 23.85 -16.09
C GLN A 426 -10.70 23.39 -17.55
N ARG A 427 -11.50 24.09 -18.38
CA ARG A 427 -11.71 23.71 -19.79
C ARG A 427 -10.49 23.95 -20.68
N ASN A 428 -9.69 24.98 -20.38
CA ASN A 428 -8.52 25.36 -21.19
C ASN A 428 -7.25 24.58 -20.82
N ALA A 429 -7.36 23.54 -20.00
CA ALA A 429 -6.22 22.76 -19.60
C ALA A 429 -5.65 21.95 -20.76
N GLN A 430 -4.32 21.95 -20.88
CA GLN A 430 -3.56 21.15 -21.83
C GLN A 430 -3.37 19.71 -21.31
N ALA A 431 -4.47 19.05 -20.94
CA ALA A 431 -4.42 17.76 -20.26
C ALA A 431 -4.67 16.56 -21.18
N PHE A 432 -5.18 16.79 -22.39
CA PHE A 432 -5.45 15.72 -23.36
C PHE A 432 -4.43 15.77 -24.48
N GLU A 433 -3.92 14.61 -24.85
CA GLU A 433 -3.02 14.44 -25.98
C GLU A 433 -3.45 13.26 -26.83
N VAL A 434 -3.33 13.41 -28.15
CA VAL A 434 -3.59 12.35 -29.12
C VAL A 434 -2.30 11.93 -29.80
N CYS A 435 -2.17 10.64 -30.04
CA CYS A 435 -1.07 10.07 -30.79
C CYS A 435 -1.41 10.13 -32.29
N CYS A 436 -0.68 10.97 -33.03
CA CYS A 436 -0.79 11.11 -34.46
C CYS A 436 0.41 10.46 -35.16
N PRO A 437 0.21 9.61 -36.18
CA PRO A 437 1.31 9.08 -36.97
C PRO A 437 1.94 10.21 -37.80
N SER A 438 3.27 10.23 -37.86
CA SER A 438 4.04 11.14 -38.72
C SER A 438 5.07 10.36 -39.55
N GLN A 439 5.71 11.03 -40.52
CA GLN A 439 6.80 10.41 -41.28
C GLN A 439 8.02 10.07 -40.40
N ALA A 440 8.19 10.75 -39.26
CA ALA A 440 9.34 10.64 -38.39
C ALA A 440 9.14 9.69 -37.20
N SER A 441 7.89 9.43 -36.80
CA SER A 441 7.58 8.55 -35.68
C SER A 441 6.23 7.84 -35.90
N PRO A 442 6.09 6.57 -35.51
CA PRO A 442 4.79 5.89 -35.48
C PRO A 442 3.78 6.63 -34.60
N CYS A 443 4.26 7.37 -33.60
CA CYS A 443 3.44 8.14 -32.68
C CYS A 443 4.09 9.48 -32.31
N GLN A 444 3.44 10.58 -32.63
CA GLN A 444 3.72 11.89 -32.06
C GLN A 444 2.54 12.32 -31.19
N TRP A 445 2.80 12.51 -29.89
CA TRP A 445 1.80 13.04 -28.97
C TRP A 445 1.61 14.54 -29.20
N LEU A 446 0.38 14.92 -29.54
CA LEU A 446 -0.02 16.30 -29.80
C LEU A 446 -1.19 16.68 -28.88
N LEU A 447 -1.21 17.92 -28.39
CA LEU A 447 -2.31 18.43 -27.59
C LEU A 447 -3.64 18.33 -28.34
N ALA A 448 -4.68 17.89 -27.63
CA ALA A 448 -6.05 17.81 -28.13
C ALA A 448 -6.97 18.73 -27.31
N PRO A 449 -7.16 20.01 -27.69
CA PRO A 449 -7.94 20.95 -26.92
C PRO A 449 -9.40 20.50 -26.71
N VAL A 450 -9.95 20.82 -25.53
CA VAL A 450 -11.34 20.54 -25.19
C VAL A 450 -12.27 21.52 -25.91
N VAL A 451 -13.06 21.01 -26.86
CA VAL A 451 -14.04 21.77 -27.64
C VAL A 451 -15.37 21.88 -26.91
N ALA A 452 -15.81 20.85 -26.20
CA ALA A 452 -17.07 20.87 -25.44
C ALA A 452 -17.02 19.86 -24.29
N VAL A 453 -17.75 20.15 -23.22
CA VAL A 453 -17.97 19.21 -22.12
C VAL A 453 -19.47 19.11 -21.88
N GLY A 454 -20.01 17.90 -22.05
CA GLY A 454 -21.37 17.52 -21.67
C GLY A 454 -21.40 16.87 -20.28
N SER A 455 -22.57 16.35 -19.88
CA SER A 455 -22.73 15.73 -18.56
C SER A 455 -21.84 14.50 -18.35
N ARG A 456 -21.60 13.68 -19.38
CA ARG A 456 -20.72 12.50 -19.34
C ARG A 456 -19.77 12.42 -20.54
N THR A 457 -19.64 13.50 -21.30
CA THR A 457 -18.87 13.50 -22.55
C THR A 457 -17.90 14.66 -22.62
N VAL A 458 -16.73 14.42 -23.18
CA VAL A 458 -15.74 15.45 -23.54
C VAL A 458 -15.48 15.35 -25.03
N THR A 459 -15.65 16.44 -25.75
CA THR A 459 -15.33 16.56 -27.18
C THR A 459 -13.99 17.26 -27.32
N LEU A 460 -13.05 16.61 -28.00
CA LEU A 460 -11.70 17.08 -28.23
C LEU A 460 -11.48 17.42 -29.72
N ALA A 461 -10.64 18.41 -29.99
CA ALA A 461 -10.12 18.69 -31.32
C ALA A 461 -8.71 18.08 -31.45
N PRO A 462 -8.53 16.94 -32.15
CA PRO A 462 -7.22 16.33 -32.41
C PRO A 462 -6.44 17.11 -33.49
N SER A 463 -6.15 18.38 -33.20
CA SER A 463 -5.45 19.30 -34.10
C SER A 463 -4.10 18.73 -34.53
N GLY A 464 -3.98 18.31 -35.79
CA GLY A 464 -2.76 17.70 -36.34
C GLY A 464 -2.92 16.24 -36.79
N CYS A 465 -3.91 15.51 -36.26
CA CYS A 465 -4.32 14.21 -36.78
C CYS A 465 -5.32 14.43 -37.92
N ARG A 466 -5.02 13.98 -39.15
CA ARG A 466 -5.97 14.12 -40.28
C ARG A 466 -7.18 13.19 -40.11
N THR A 467 -6.97 11.89 -40.31
CA THR A 467 -8.03 10.87 -40.31
C THR A 467 -7.71 9.68 -39.41
N LEU A 468 -6.60 9.74 -38.68
CA LEU A 468 -6.10 8.65 -37.86
C LEU A 468 -5.57 9.19 -36.53
N VAL A 469 -6.19 8.72 -35.45
CA VAL A 469 -5.75 8.87 -34.07
C VAL A 469 -5.40 7.46 -33.60
N LEU A 470 -4.13 7.23 -33.22
CA LEU A 470 -3.65 5.93 -32.76
C LEU A 470 -3.81 5.76 -31.25
N GLY A 471 -3.91 6.85 -30.51
CA GLY A 471 -4.06 6.79 -29.07
C GLY A 471 -4.53 8.12 -28.50
N LEU A 472 -5.03 8.06 -27.27
CA LEU A 472 -5.49 9.20 -26.49
C LEU A 472 -5.00 9.04 -25.06
N ARG A 473 -4.36 10.06 -24.51
CA ARG A 473 -3.97 10.08 -23.09
C ARG A 473 -4.46 11.34 -22.40
N TYR A 474 -4.63 11.23 -21.09
CA TYR A 474 -5.08 12.31 -20.21
C TYR A 474 -4.16 12.44 -19.00
N ALA A 475 -3.88 13.68 -18.61
CA ALA A 475 -3.04 14.04 -17.46
C ALA A 475 -1.65 13.38 -17.48
N TRP A 476 -1.06 13.27 -18.68
CA TRP A 476 0.20 12.57 -18.92
C TRP A 476 1.43 13.47 -18.73
N ALA A 477 1.61 13.99 -17.52
CA ALA A 477 2.77 14.78 -17.14
C ALA A 477 3.11 14.56 -15.66
N GLU A 478 4.33 14.89 -15.22
CA GLU A 478 4.66 14.87 -13.78
C GLU A 478 3.73 15.80 -12.98
N TRP A 479 3.40 16.95 -13.54
CA TRP A 479 2.53 17.97 -12.94
C TRP A 479 1.38 18.31 -13.89
N PRO A 480 0.32 17.48 -13.95
CA PRO A 480 -0.72 17.61 -14.97
C PRO A 480 -1.70 18.77 -14.72
N CYS A 481 -1.80 19.25 -13.47
CA CYS A 481 -2.71 20.31 -13.08
C CYS A 481 -2.26 20.96 -11.77
N GLU A 482 -2.75 22.18 -11.50
CA GLU A 482 -2.58 22.83 -10.21
C GLU A 482 -3.40 22.17 -9.10
N TYR A 483 -3.07 22.49 -7.85
CA TYR A 483 -3.73 21.96 -6.66
C TYR A 483 -5.26 22.01 -6.77
N GLN A 484 -5.90 20.84 -6.71
CA GLN A 484 -7.33 20.61 -6.89
C GLN A 484 -7.95 21.24 -8.15
N ALA A 485 -7.15 21.47 -9.20
CA ALA A 485 -7.56 22.18 -10.41
C ALA A 485 -7.42 21.32 -11.68
N CYS A 486 -7.36 20.00 -11.55
CA CYS A 486 -7.47 19.09 -12.69
C CYS A 486 -8.75 19.31 -13.52
N PRO A 487 -8.75 18.99 -14.83
CA PRO A 487 -9.88 19.37 -15.68
C PRO A 487 -11.18 18.67 -15.32
N LEU A 488 -11.12 17.39 -14.94
CA LEU A 488 -12.29 16.54 -14.78
C LEU A 488 -12.39 15.98 -13.35
N TYR A 489 -13.55 16.19 -12.75
CA TYR A 489 -13.97 15.63 -11.47
C TYR A 489 -15.37 15.03 -11.59
N ASN A 490 -15.81 14.24 -10.60
CA ASN A 490 -17.22 13.93 -10.41
C ASN A 490 -17.89 14.93 -9.43
N SER A 491 -19.18 14.73 -9.17
CA SER A 491 -19.97 15.55 -8.23
C SER A 491 -19.52 15.45 -6.77
N GLN A 492 -18.79 14.39 -6.40
CA GLN A 492 -18.18 14.21 -5.08
C GLN A 492 -16.80 14.87 -4.96
N GLY A 493 -16.32 15.54 -6.01
CA GLY A 493 -15.01 16.18 -6.00
C GLY A 493 -13.83 15.21 -6.14
N LEU A 494 -14.05 13.99 -6.65
CA LEU A 494 -12.99 13.03 -6.97
C LEU A 494 -12.47 13.25 -8.40
N PRO A 495 -11.15 13.43 -8.60
CA PRO A 495 -10.56 13.69 -9.92
C PRO A 495 -10.58 12.45 -10.80
N ALA A 496 -10.73 12.64 -12.11
CA ALA A 496 -10.47 11.59 -13.09
C ALA A 496 -8.99 11.16 -13.00
N PRO A 497 -8.67 9.85 -12.91
CA PRO A 497 -7.29 9.38 -12.96
C PRO A 497 -6.67 9.61 -14.36
N PRO A 498 -5.33 9.61 -14.48
CA PRO A 498 -4.66 9.58 -15.78
C PRO A 498 -5.03 8.30 -16.52
N PHE A 499 -5.11 8.37 -17.84
CA PHE A 499 -5.39 7.20 -18.65
C PHE A 499 -4.64 7.25 -19.99
N LEU A 500 -4.48 6.07 -20.59
CA LEU A 500 -3.98 5.87 -21.94
C LEU A 500 -4.92 4.91 -22.68
N LEU A 501 -5.43 5.33 -23.84
CA LEU A 501 -6.20 4.52 -24.78
C LEU A 501 -5.39 4.35 -26.06
N ASP A 502 -5.51 3.19 -26.70
CA ASP A 502 -4.81 2.83 -27.93
C ASP A 502 -5.78 2.18 -28.94
N THR A 503 -5.50 2.30 -30.23
CA THR A 503 -6.14 1.52 -31.29
C THR A 503 -5.30 0.29 -31.61
N LEU A 504 -5.69 -0.91 -31.16
CA LEU A 504 -5.14 -2.12 -31.79
C LEU A 504 -5.75 -2.33 -33.19
N PRO A 505 -5.01 -2.92 -34.13
CA PRO A 505 -5.51 -3.27 -35.45
C PRO A 505 -6.45 -4.49 -35.34
N GLY A 506 -7.76 -4.26 -35.17
CA GLY A 506 -8.72 -5.37 -35.14
C GLY A 506 -10.19 -4.94 -35.25
N GLY A 507 -10.76 -5.10 -36.44
CA GLY A 507 -12.20 -5.18 -36.65
C GLY A 507 -12.83 -3.97 -37.35
N ASN A 508 -13.01 -4.07 -38.67
CA ASN A 508 -13.91 -3.20 -39.43
C ASN A 508 -15.35 -3.36 -38.91
N ALA A 509 -15.77 -2.51 -37.97
CA ALA A 509 -17.17 -2.21 -37.76
C ALA A 509 -17.55 -1.05 -38.69
N ALA A 510 -18.54 -1.28 -39.57
CA ALA A 510 -18.99 -0.30 -40.53
C ALA A 510 -19.48 0.99 -39.82
N GLY A 511 -18.84 2.12 -40.10
CA GLY A 511 -19.36 3.46 -39.77
C GLY A 511 -18.59 4.32 -38.76
N GLY A 512 -17.41 3.91 -38.27
CA GLY A 512 -16.55 4.75 -37.43
C GLY A 512 -15.41 3.93 -36.80
N ARG A 513 -14.23 4.53 -36.60
CA ARG A 513 -13.15 3.88 -35.84
C ARG A 513 -13.37 4.14 -34.36
N GLU A 514 -13.63 3.08 -33.62
CA GLU A 514 -13.75 3.09 -32.17
C GLU A 514 -12.36 2.88 -31.54
N LEU A 515 -11.95 3.78 -30.66
CA LEU A 515 -10.85 3.53 -29.73
C LEU A 515 -11.43 2.66 -28.61
N LEU A 516 -11.06 1.39 -28.58
CA LEU A 516 -11.52 0.46 -27.55
C LEU A 516 -10.66 0.61 -26.29
N LEU A 517 -11.33 0.59 -25.13
CA LEU A 517 -10.67 0.32 -23.85
C LEU A 517 -10.35 -1.18 -23.82
N LEU A 518 -9.12 -1.54 -24.11
CA LEU A 518 -8.67 -2.91 -23.93
C LEU A 518 -7.81 -3.03 -22.68
N PRO A 519 -7.98 -4.12 -21.91
CA PRO A 519 -7.02 -4.48 -20.88
C PRO A 519 -5.69 -4.89 -21.53
N GLY A 520 -4.61 -4.15 -21.30
CA GLY A 520 -3.24 -4.57 -21.66
C GLY A 520 -2.69 -4.10 -23.02
N SER A 521 -2.84 -2.82 -23.35
CA SER A 521 -2.23 -2.24 -24.56
C SER A 521 -0.69 -2.29 -24.53
N ILE A 522 -0.08 -2.86 -25.58
CA ILE A 522 1.37 -2.90 -25.80
C ILE A 522 1.71 -1.72 -26.73
N PHE A 523 2.01 -0.56 -26.15
CA PHE A 523 2.94 0.35 -26.81
C PHE A 523 4.34 -0.04 -26.34
N LEU A 524 5.22 -0.38 -27.28
CA LEU A 524 6.65 -0.26 -27.08
C LEU A 524 6.92 1.24 -26.87
N LEU A 525 6.96 1.64 -25.61
CA LEU A 525 7.38 2.97 -25.16
C LEU A 525 8.88 3.05 -25.48
N ASN A 526 9.23 3.55 -26.67
CA ASN A 526 10.61 3.87 -27.01
C ASN A 526 11.11 5.06 -26.19
#